data_AF-A0A6G1S1M1-F1
#
_entry.id   AF-A0A6G1S1M1-F1
#
_cell.length_a   1.000
_cell.length_b   1.000
_cell.length_c   1.000
_cell.angle_alpha   90.00
_cell.angle_beta   90.00
_cell.angle_gamma   90.00
#
_symmetry.space_group_name_H-M   'P 1'
#
loop_
_entity.id
_entity.type
_entity.pdbx_description
1 polymer ?
#
loop_
_entity_poly.entity_id
_entity_poly.type
_entity_poly.pdbx_seq_one_letter_code
_entity_poly.pdbx_strand_id
1 'polypeptide(L)'
;KGMSQDQLMAIRSSQQQQVLEKLRLKEEERRRDAEWDKQSTQIARAQLILERHQQRQNRQCRQAIDNINAELSQEQKSKNIYLKEEEYSNFPTDDYYAQFNTTSR
;
A
#
# COMPACT_ATOMS: atom_id res chain seq x y z
N LYS A 1 -38.24 -64.30 -22.46
CA LYS A 1 -38.53 -62.99 -21.82
C LYS A 1 -37.19 -62.39 -21.41
N GLY A 2 -36.82 -61.27 -22.02
CA GLY A 2 -35.52 -60.63 -21.88
C GLY A 2 -35.35 -59.60 -23.00
N MET A 3 -34.34 -58.73 -22.90
CA MET A 3 -34.03 -57.77 -23.97
C MET A 3 -33.61 -58.49 -25.25
N SER A 4 -34.02 -57.94 -26.40
CA SER A 4 -33.53 -58.39 -27.70
C SER A 4 -32.04 -58.08 -27.86
N GLN A 5 -31.35 -58.86 -28.69
CA GLN A 5 -29.94 -58.62 -29.02
C GLN A 5 -29.71 -57.21 -29.59
N ASP A 6 -30.66 -56.69 -30.36
CA ASP A 6 -30.61 -55.33 -30.89
C ASP A 6 -30.71 -54.26 -29.80
N GLN A 7 -31.54 -54.51 -28.78
CA GLN A 7 -31.67 -53.61 -27.62
C GLN A 7 -30.38 -53.59 -26.80
N LEU A 8 -29.73 -54.75 -26.63
CA LEU A 8 -28.44 -54.85 -25.96
C LEU A 8 -27.32 -54.14 -26.74
N MET A 9 -27.33 -54.24 -28.08
CA MET A 9 -26.37 -53.53 -28.92
C MET A 9 -26.58 -52.01 -28.86
N ALA A 10 -27.83 -51.54 -28.91
CA ALA A 10 -28.16 -50.13 -28.76
C ALA A 10 -27.68 -49.57 -27.41
N ILE A 11 -27.90 -50.32 -26.31
CA ILE A 11 -27.42 -49.94 -24.98
C ILE A 11 -25.89 -49.83 -24.95
N ARG A 12 -25.17 -50.82 -25.52
CA ARG A 12 -23.69 -50.78 -25.56
C ARG A 12 -23.17 -49.60 -26.36
N SER A 13 -23.79 -49.29 -27.50
CA SER A 13 -23.43 -48.13 -28.31
C SER A 13 -23.64 -46.82 -27.54
N SER A 14 -24.79 -46.66 -26.88
CA SER A 14 -25.08 -45.49 -26.07
C SER A 14 -24.12 -45.34 -24.88
N GLN A 15 -23.75 -46.45 -24.22
CA GLN A 15 -22.77 -46.43 -23.13
C GLN A 15 -21.38 -45.99 -23.63
N GLN A 16 -20.95 -46.47 -24.79
CA GLN A 16 -19.68 -46.05 -25.39
C GLN A 16 -19.69 -44.55 -25.71
N GLN A 17 -20.80 -44.03 -26.26
CA GLN A 17 -20.96 -42.60 -26.50
C GLN A 17 -20.92 -41.79 -25.20
N GLN A 18 -21.58 -42.26 -24.14
CA GLN A 18 -21.55 -41.61 -22.83
C GLN A 18 -20.14 -41.56 -22.23
N VAL A 19 -19.35 -42.62 -22.37
CA VAL A 19 -17.95 -42.65 -21.90
C VAL A 19 -17.11 -41.63 -22.65
N LEU A 20 -17.23 -41.58 -23.97
CA LEU A 20 -16.50 -40.62 -24.79
C LEU A 20 -16.88 -39.18 -24.46
N GLU A 21 -18.16 -38.88 -24.28
CA GLU A 21 -18.62 -37.55 -23.91
C GLU A 21 -18.13 -37.15 -22.51
N LYS A 22 -18.16 -38.07 -21.55
CA LYS A 22 -17.63 -37.81 -20.21
C LYS A 22 -16.13 -37.51 -20.23
N LEU A 23 -15.37 -38.19 -21.08
CA LEU A 23 -13.94 -37.91 -21.26
C LEU A 23 -13.72 -36.53 -21.88
N ARG A 24 -14.53 -36.16 -22.88
CA ARG A 24 -14.49 -34.82 -23.51
C ARG A 24 -14.75 -33.73 -22.48
N LEU A 25 -15.81 -33.85 -21.70
CA LEU A 25 -16.17 -32.88 -20.65
C LEU A 25 -15.08 -32.76 -19.58
N LYS A 26 -14.48 -33.88 -19.15
CA LYS A 26 -13.39 -33.86 -18.16
C LYS A 26 -12.12 -33.19 -18.69
N GLU A 27 -11.86 -33.26 -20.00
CA GLU A 27 -10.76 -32.53 -20.62
C GLU A 27 -11.06 -31.03 -20.73
N GLU A 28 -12.29 -30.66 -21.09
CA GLU A 28 -12.72 -29.25 -21.11
C GLU A 28 -12.66 -28.60 -19.72
N GLU A 29 -13.12 -29.31 -18.69
CA GLU A 29 -13.05 -28.87 -17.29
C GLU A 29 -11.58 -28.64 -16.87
N ARG A 30 -10.70 -29.62 -17.12
CA ARG A 30 -9.26 -29.47 -16.82
C ARG A 30 -8.62 -28.28 -17.52
N ARG A 31 -9.01 -28.00 -18.76
CA ARG A 31 -8.50 -26.81 -19.49
C ARG A 31 -8.99 -25.52 -18.86
N ARG A 32 -10.27 -25.44 -18.52
CA ARG A 32 -10.84 -24.27 -17.85
C ARG A 32 -10.18 -24.00 -16.51
N ASP A 33 -9.99 -25.04 -15.70
CA ASP A 33 -9.33 -24.92 -14.40
C ASP A 33 -7.89 -24.44 -14.55
N ALA A 34 -7.14 -25.00 -15.50
CA ALA A 34 -5.76 -24.58 -15.78
C ALA A 34 -5.68 -23.10 -16.25
N GLU A 35 -6.64 -22.65 -17.06
CA GLU A 35 -6.74 -21.25 -17.48
C GLU A 35 -7.06 -20.34 -16.30
N TRP A 36 -7.99 -20.75 -15.43
CA TRP A 36 -8.35 -20.02 -14.23
C TRP A 36 -7.18 -19.89 -13.25
N ASP A 37 -6.44 -20.97 -13.01
CA ASP A 37 -5.25 -20.98 -12.15
C ASP A 37 -4.15 -20.08 -12.71
N LYS A 38 -3.95 -20.08 -14.02
CA LYS A 38 -3.01 -19.20 -14.70
C LYS A 38 -3.39 -17.73 -14.51
N GLN A 39 -4.66 -17.38 -14.73
CA GLN A 39 -5.16 -16.01 -14.54
C GLN A 39 -5.01 -15.58 -13.08
N SER A 40 -5.44 -16.42 -12.14
CA SER A 40 -5.35 -16.15 -10.69
C SER A 40 -3.90 -15.90 -10.27
N THR A 41 -2.97 -16.72 -10.76
CA THR A 41 -1.53 -16.56 -10.48
C THR A 41 -0.99 -15.25 -11.06
N GLN A 42 -1.40 -14.87 -12.28
CA GLN A 42 -0.97 -13.61 -12.91
C GLN A 42 -1.49 -12.39 -12.15
N ILE A 43 -2.76 -12.41 -11.72
CA ILE A 43 -3.36 -11.35 -10.92
C ILE A 43 -2.63 -11.20 -9.59
N ALA A 44 -2.39 -12.30 -8.87
CA ALA A 44 -1.67 -12.28 -7.60
C ALA A 44 -0.25 -11.70 -7.75
N ARG A 45 0.46 -12.05 -8.84
CA ARG A 45 1.78 -11.47 -9.14
C ARG A 45 1.70 -9.97 -9.42
N ALA A 46 0.73 -9.53 -10.22
CA ALA A 46 0.55 -8.12 -10.52
C ALA A 46 0.23 -7.29 -9.25
N GLN A 47 -0.65 -7.82 -8.40
CA GLN A 47 -0.99 -7.21 -7.11
C GLN A 47 0.23 -7.07 -6.20
N LEU A 48 1.05 -8.11 -6.07
CA LEU A 48 2.26 -8.08 -5.26
C LEU A 48 3.30 -7.08 -5.79
N ILE A 49 3.42 -6.93 -7.11
CA ILE A 49 4.30 -5.91 -7.72
C ILE A 49 3.79 -4.50 -7.39
N LEU A 50 2.48 -4.27 -7.52
CA LEU A 50 1.85 -3.00 -7.22
C LEU A 50 2.02 -2.62 -5.74
N GLU A 51 1.77 -3.57 -4.84
CA GLU A 51 1.92 -3.36 -3.39
C GLU A 51 3.36 -2.98 -3.03
N ARG A 52 4.35 -3.72 -3.57
CA ARG A 52 5.77 -3.39 -3.35
C ARG A 52 6.15 -2.03 -3.91
N HIS A 53 5.57 -1.65 -5.05
CA HIS A 53 5.79 -0.31 -5.59
C HIS A 53 5.21 0.76 -4.65
N GLN A 54 3.98 0.58 -4.18
CA GLN A 54 3.34 1.49 -3.23
C GLN A 54 4.13 1.61 -1.92
N GLN A 55 4.64 0.51 -1.38
CA GLN A 55 5.48 0.51 -0.17
C GLN A 55 6.76 1.32 -0.36
N ARG A 56 7.41 1.22 -1.54
CA ARG A 56 8.60 2.03 -1.86
C ARG A 56 8.27 3.52 -1.94
N GLN A 57 7.18 3.88 -2.63
CA GLN A 57 6.73 5.27 -2.72
C GLN A 57 6.42 5.85 -1.34
N ASN A 58 5.67 5.11 -0.52
CA ASN A 58 5.34 5.52 0.84
C ASN A 58 6.60 5.74 1.70
N ARG A 59 7.60 4.88 1.56
CA ARG A 59 8.88 5.05 2.26
C ARG A 59 9.60 6.32 1.82
N GLN A 60 9.65 6.59 0.51
CA GLN A 60 10.27 7.81 -0.01
C GLN A 60 9.54 9.06 0.47
N CYS A 61 8.21 9.08 0.44
CA CYS A 61 7.42 10.19 0.96
C CYS A 61 7.66 10.43 2.45
N ARG A 62 7.70 9.35 3.26
CA ARG A 62 8.00 9.47 4.70
C ARG A 62 9.37 10.07 4.94
N GLN A 63 10.40 9.58 4.24
CA GLN A 63 11.76 10.12 4.35
C GLN A 63 11.82 11.60 3.96
N ALA A 64 11.11 12.02 2.91
CA ALA A 64 11.04 13.42 2.52
C ALA A 64 10.38 14.29 3.61
N ILE A 65 9.28 13.83 4.19
CA ILE A 65 8.59 14.53 5.28
C ILE A 65 9.47 14.59 6.53
N ASP A 66 10.16 13.50 6.88
CA ASP A 66 11.05 13.45 8.04
C ASP A 66 12.21 14.45 7.90
N ASN A 67 12.78 14.59 6.69
CA ASN A 67 13.81 15.58 6.40
C ASN A 67 13.29 17.02 6.57
N ILE A 68 12.14 17.33 5.98
CA ILE A 68 11.51 18.66 6.10
C ILE A 68 11.20 18.98 7.56
N ASN A 69 10.67 18.01 8.31
CA ASN A 69 10.39 18.18 9.73
C ASN A 69 11.65 18.41 10.56
N ALA A 70 12.77 17.77 10.22
CA ALA A 70 14.04 17.97 10.89
C ALA A 70 14.59 19.39 10.64
N GLU A 71 14.56 19.85 9.38
CA GLU A 71 14.96 21.21 9.00
C GLU A 71 14.10 22.25 9.72
N LEU A 72 12.77 22.09 9.68
CA LEU A 72 11.83 23.00 10.35
C LEU A 72 12.02 23.01 11.87
N SER A 73 12.29 21.85 12.48
CA SER A 73 12.59 21.75 13.91
C SER A 73 13.86 22.51 14.29
N GLN A 74 14.90 22.42 13.45
CA GLN A 74 16.14 23.15 13.66
C GLN A 74 15.93 24.66 13.55
N GLU A 75 15.24 25.12 12.50
CA GLU A 75 14.92 26.53 12.29
C GLU A 75 14.08 27.10 13.46
N GLN A 76 13.07 26.35 13.90
CA GLN A 76 12.24 26.75 15.02
C GLN A 76 13.04 26.87 16.32
N LYS A 77 13.99 25.94 16.56
CA LYS A 77 14.88 25.99 17.72
C LYS A 77 15.80 27.20 17.66
N SER A 78 16.45 27.46 16.53
CA SER A 78 17.34 28.63 16.39
C SER A 78 16.59 29.95 16.56
N LYS A 79 15.39 30.05 15.98
CA LYS A 79 14.54 31.23 16.14
C LYS A 79 14.12 31.45 17.60
N ASN A 80 13.77 30.37 18.30
CA ASN A 80 13.40 30.46 19.72
C ASN A 80 14.58 30.87 20.62
N ILE A 81 15.81 30.44 20.29
CA ILE A 81 17.01 30.88 21.01
C ILE A 81 17.21 32.38 20.80
N TYR A 82 17.21 32.84 19.54
CA TYR A 82 17.34 34.25 19.21
C TYR A 82 16.31 35.13 19.93
N LEU A 83 15.03 34.75 19.87
CA LEU A 83 13.96 35.50 20.53
C LEU A 83 14.16 35.60 22.05
N LYS A 84 14.66 34.53 22.70
CA LYS A 84 14.89 34.54 24.15
C LYS A 84 16.09 35.38 24.55
N GLU A 85 17.17 35.31 23.78
CA GLU A 85 18.46 35.90 24.16
C GLU A 85 18.57 37.37 23.74
N GLU A 86 18.05 37.72 22.57
CA GLU A 86 18.19 39.07 22.00
C GLU A 86 16.91 39.89 22.17
N GLU A 87 15.77 39.36 21.74
CA GLU A 87 14.53 40.16 21.63
C GLU A 87 13.79 40.31 22.97
N TYR A 88 13.71 39.23 23.76
CA TYR A 88 13.02 39.23 25.05
C TYR A 88 13.92 39.60 26.23
N SER A 89 15.17 39.91 25.96
CA SER A 89 16.12 40.35 26.97
C SER A 89 15.97 41.86 27.19
N ASN A 90 15.30 42.23 28.27
CA ASN A 90 15.10 43.63 28.63
C ASN A 90 16.25 44.09 29.54
N PHE A 91 17.26 44.73 28.95
CA PHE A 91 18.28 45.43 29.70
C PHE A 91 17.95 46.92 29.78
N PRO A 92 18.00 47.52 30.99
CA PRO A 92 17.77 48.95 31.13
C PRO A 92 18.82 49.74 30.34
N THR A 93 18.36 50.72 29.57
CA THR A 93 19.25 51.64 28.83
C THR A 93 19.86 52.67 29.78
N ASP A 94 20.94 53.33 29.36
CA ASP A 94 21.55 54.42 30.16
C ASP A 94 20.54 55.53 30.51
N ASP A 95 19.58 55.79 29.61
CA ASP A 95 18.46 56.73 29.84
C ASP A 95 17.56 56.33 31.01
N TYR A 96 17.45 55.03 31.32
CA TYR A 96 16.73 54.56 32.50
C TYR A 96 17.46 54.95 33.78
N TYR A 97 18.78 54.76 33.83
CA TYR A 97 19.59 55.11 35.00
C TYR A 97 19.71 56.61 35.21
N ALA A 98 19.73 57.39 34.11
CA ALA A 98 19.77 58.85 34.15
C ALA A 98 18.51 59.50 34.74
N GLN A 99 17.42 58.75 34.94
CA GLN A 99 16.18 59.27 35.55
C GLN A 99 16.30 59.50 37.06
N PHE A 100 17.27 58.85 37.73
CA PHE A 100 17.42 58.92 39.18
C PHE A 100 18.41 60.03 39.59
N ASN A 101 18.18 60.66 40.75
CA ASN A 101 19.02 61.74 41.33
C ASN A 101 19.12 63.04 40.51
N THR A 102 18.12 63.36 39.69
CA THR A 102 18.13 64.56 38.83
C THR A 102 17.72 65.85 39.55
N THR A 103 17.09 65.78 40.72
CA THR A 103 16.67 66.95 41.50
C THR A 103 16.97 66.80 42.99
N SER A 104 17.29 67.92 43.66
CA SER A 104 17.39 67.98 45.13
C SER A 104 16.01 68.10 45.76
N ARG A 105 15.78 67.37 46.85
CA ARG A 105 14.53 67.38 47.63
C ARG A 105 14.33 68.68 48.40
#